data_AF-A0A836YHN3-F1
#
_entry.id   AF-A0A836YHN3-F1
#
_cell.length_a   1.000
_cell.length_b   1.000
_cell.length_c   1.000
_cell.angle_alpha   90.00
_cell.angle_beta   90.00
_cell.angle_gamma   90.00
#
_symmetry.space_group_name_H-M   'P 1'
#
loop_
_entity.id
_entity.type
_entity.pdbx_description
1 polymer ?
#
loop_
_entity_poly.entity_id
_entity_poly.type
_entity_poly.pdbx_seq_one_letter_code
_entity_poly.pdbx_strand_id
1 'polypeptide(L)'
;MGNEDGPPPAHDAHKRPRRATQVRAASGANAPAASVKSARSKRRIDPRFDPMFGRADTRLFEQNYGFLRESEAKEEAERRFRIKCLKCVLRRCELEEAGEDLDEYDLSDYEQEVFGEDHQRELREMKLTPPQRLYTELEQLQRASQLYISKTRDASVKDRQSKVRKELLRKEVAAVKTGTKARPHFPKRAEVKRAIMADTFSRLNEKGGQGAVDRYVIRKRKK
;
A
#
# COMPACT_ATOMS: atom_id res chain seq x y z
N MET A 1 25.88 1.97 52.74
CA MET A 1 26.05 2.99 51.69
C MET A 1 26.63 2.30 50.47
N GLY A 2 25.82 2.08 49.43
CA GLY A 2 26.24 1.38 48.21
C GLY A 2 25.17 1.55 47.14
N ASN A 3 25.10 2.74 46.55
CA ASN A 3 24.26 3.02 45.40
C ASN A 3 25.05 2.71 44.13
N GLU A 4 24.79 1.56 43.50
CA GLU A 4 25.14 1.33 42.10
C GLU A 4 23.85 1.33 41.27
N ASP A 5 23.34 2.52 40.99
CA ASP A 5 22.26 2.73 40.03
C ASP A 5 22.88 3.36 38.77
N GLY A 6 23.62 2.52 38.04
CA GLY A 6 24.16 2.87 36.71
C GLY A 6 23.12 2.61 35.62
N PRO A 7 23.04 3.45 34.57
CA PRO A 7 22.08 3.24 33.49
C PRO A 7 22.35 1.91 32.78
N PRO A 8 21.31 1.19 32.32
CA PRO A 8 21.47 -0.10 31.67
C PRO A 8 22.32 0.04 30.39
N PRO A 9 23.12 -0.99 30.04
CA PRO A 9 24.02 -0.93 28.91
C PRO A 9 23.24 -0.68 27.61
N ALA A 10 23.77 0.22 26.77
CA ALA A 10 23.16 0.58 25.49
C ALA A 10 23.09 -0.65 24.56
N HIS A 11 21.87 -1.11 24.29
CA HIS A 11 21.62 -2.13 23.28
C HIS A 11 21.64 -1.50 21.88
N ASP A 12 22.67 -1.82 21.10
CA ASP A 12 22.78 -1.46 19.68
C ASP A 12 21.62 -2.09 18.88
N ALA A 13 20.72 -1.25 18.35
CA ALA A 13 19.53 -1.63 17.61
C ALA A 13 19.83 -2.40 16.30
N HIS A 14 21.09 -2.36 15.82
CA HIS A 14 21.50 -3.06 14.60
C HIS A 14 22.12 -4.44 14.86
N LYS A 15 22.38 -4.81 16.12
CA LYS A 15 22.86 -6.15 16.48
C LYS A 15 21.68 -7.10 16.68
N ARG A 16 21.43 -7.93 15.67
CA ARG A 16 20.49 -9.06 15.81
C ARG A 16 20.99 -10.03 16.89
N PRO A 17 20.16 -10.45 17.84
CA PRO A 17 20.55 -11.44 18.83
C PRO A 17 20.93 -12.75 18.15
N ARG A 18 22.16 -13.23 18.41
CA ARG A 18 22.60 -14.56 17.99
C ARG A 18 21.67 -15.58 18.64
N ARG A 19 20.91 -16.31 17.82
CA ARG A 19 20.15 -17.48 18.28
C ARG A 19 21.13 -18.45 18.94
N ALA A 20 20.98 -18.67 20.24
CA ALA A 20 21.60 -19.79 20.92
C ALA A 20 20.99 -21.09 20.36
N THR A 21 21.61 -21.64 19.32
CA THR A 21 21.45 -23.05 18.98
C THR A 21 22.06 -23.84 20.14
N GLN A 22 21.22 -24.37 21.01
CA GLN A 22 21.61 -25.38 21.99
C GLN A 22 22.16 -26.58 21.20
N VAL A 23 23.48 -26.68 21.12
CA VAL A 23 24.18 -27.91 20.81
C VAL A 23 24.14 -28.73 22.10
N ARG A 24 23.20 -29.67 22.20
CA ARG A 24 23.32 -30.76 23.15
C ARG A 24 23.96 -31.92 22.43
N ALA A 25 25.19 -32.20 22.84
CA ALA A 25 26.05 -33.27 22.39
C ALA A 25 25.42 -34.66 22.64
N ALA A 26 25.90 -35.59 21.83
CA ALA A 26 25.49 -36.98 21.72
C ALA A 26 25.75 -37.82 22.97
N SER A 27 24.87 -38.79 23.21
CA SER A 27 25.20 -40.07 23.84
C SER A 27 24.14 -41.13 23.52
N GLY A 28 24.56 -42.27 22.98
CA GLY A 28 23.87 -43.55 23.16
C GLY A 28 23.01 -44.05 21.99
N ALA A 29 23.23 -45.30 21.62
CA ALA A 29 22.74 -45.99 20.42
C ALA A 29 21.33 -46.65 20.56
N ASN A 30 20.80 -47.01 19.38
CA ASN A 30 19.84 -48.10 19.07
C ASN A 30 18.30 -47.87 19.04
N ALA A 31 17.79 -47.93 17.80
CA ALA A 31 16.49 -48.42 17.31
C ALA A 31 15.21 -47.55 17.47
N PRO A 32 14.13 -47.84 16.71
CA PRO A 32 14.00 -47.87 15.24
C PRO A 32 12.98 -46.83 14.73
N ALA A 33 12.78 -46.80 13.41
CA ALA A 33 11.91 -45.88 12.68
C ALA A 33 10.47 -45.79 13.24
N ALA A 34 10.10 -44.63 13.78
CA ALA A 34 8.72 -44.25 14.02
C ALA A 34 8.48 -42.81 13.55
N SER A 35 7.54 -42.70 12.61
CA SER A 35 6.91 -41.50 12.07
C SER A 35 6.67 -40.41 13.13
N VAL A 36 7.60 -39.45 13.26
CA VAL A 36 7.31 -38.16 13.88
C VAL A 36 6.79 -37.25 12.76
N LYS A 37 5.49 -37.39 12.45
CA LYS A 37 4.74 -36.32 11.81
C LYS A 37 4.93 -35.10 12.69
N SER A 38 5.83 -34.22 12.25
CA SER A 38 6.00 -32.82 12.65
C SER A 38 4.83 -32.35 13.52
N ALA A 39 4.97 -32.50 14.84
CA ALA A 39 4.23 -31.72 15.79
C ALA A 39 4.70 -30.28 15.57
N ARG A 40 4.11 -29.61 14.56
CA ARG A 40 4.17 -28.16 14.44
C ARG A 40 3.71 -27.68 15.80
N SER A 41 4.65 -27.17 16.59
CA SER A 41 4.38 -26.57 17.89
C SER A 41 3.10 -25.76 17.70
N LYS A 42 2.02 -26.16 18.39
CA LYS A 42 0.77 -25.41 18.40
C LYS A 42 1.15 -24.06 19.00
N ARG A 43 1.54 -23.11 18.14
CA ARG A 43 1.59 -21.70 18.51
C ARG A 43 0.20 -21.45 19.09
N ARG A 44 0.12 -20.81 20.25
CA ARG A 44 -1.16 -20.31 20.76
C ARG A 44 -1.66 -19.31 19.71
N ILE A 45 -2.36 -19.82 18.71
CA ILE A 45 -3.01 -19.04 17.68
C ILE A 45 -4.26 -18.52 18.38
N ASP A 46 -4.35 -17.20 18.45
CA ASP A 46 -5.57 -16.54 18.92
C ASP A 46 -6.75 -17.16 18.17
N PRO A 47 -7.78 -17.67 18.88
CA PRO A 47 -8.89 -18.39 18.27
C PRO A 47 -9.65 -17.57 17.22
N ARG A 48 -9.55 -16.23 17.25
CA ARG A 48 -10.08 -15.35 16.19
C ARG A 48 -9.39 -15.53 14.84
N PHE A 49 -8.17 -16.06 14.85
CA PHE A 49 -7.34 -16.31 13.67
C PHE A 49 -7.07 -17.80 13.45
N ASP A 50 -7.83 -18.68 14.12
CA ASP A 50 -7.75 -20.12 13.88
C ASP A 50 -8.33 -20.42 12.48
N PRO A 51 -7.54 -21.04 11.58
CA PRO A 51 -7.98 -21.40 10.23
C PRO A 51 -9.24 -22.28 10.18
N MET A 52 -9.64 -22.91 11.29
CA MET A 52 -10.87 -23.70 11.41
C MET A 52 -12.14 -22.85 11.44
N PHE A 53 -12.09 -21.56 11.79
CA PHE A 53 -13.25 -20.66 11.81
C PHE A 53 -13.61 -20.07 10.42
N GLY A 54 -13.04 -20.63 9.36
CA GLY A 54 -13.28 -20.18 7.98
C GLY A 54 -12.42 -19.00 7.58
N ARG A 55 -12.21 -18.84 6.27
CA ARG A 55 -11.57 -17.64 5.73
C ARG A 55 -12.61 -16.52 5.73
N ALA A 56 -12.24 -15.32 6.16
CA ALA A 56 -13.09 -14.14 6.03
C ALA A 56 -13.60 -14.05 4.58
N ASP A 57 -14.92 -14.12 4.40
CA ASP A 57 -15.51 -13.96 3.08
C ASP A 57 -15.41 -12.49 2.68
N THR A 58 -14.39 -12.22 1.87
CA THR A 58 -14.16 -10.88 1.33
C THR A 58 -15.39 -10.35 0.63
N ARG A 59 -16.21 -11.19 -0.03
CA ARG A 59 -17.39 -10.70 -0.75
C ARG A 59 -18.45 -10.19 0.20
N LEU A 60 -18.73 -10.94 1.26
CA LEU A 60 -19.68 -10.52 2.30
C LEU A 60 -19.17 -9.27 3.04
N PHE A 61 -17.86 -9.20 3.30
CA PHE A 61 -17.26 -8.00 3.87
C PHE A 61 -17.43 -6.78 2.96
N GLU A 62 -17.19 -6.91 1.65
CA GLU A 62 -17.37 -5.79 0.73
C GLU A 62 -18.84 -5.38 0.56
N GLN A 63 -19.78 -6.32 0.64
CA GLN A 63 -21.20 -6.00 0.61
C GLN A 63 -21.62 -5.21 1.85
N ASN A 64 -21.12 -5.59 3.03
CA ASN A 64 -21.52 -4.98 4.29
C ASN A 64 -20.72 -3.71 4.64
N TYR A 65 -19.48 -3.61 4.17
CA TYR A 65 -18.52 -2.57 4.55
C TYR A 65 -17.90 -1.84 3.35
N GLY A 66 -18.43 -2.03 2.13
CA GLY A 66 -17.97 -1.33 0.94
C GLY A 66 -18.01 0.20 1.09
N PHE A 67 -18.96 0.70 1.89
CA PHE A 67 -19.09 2.12 2.23
C PHE A 67 -17.83 2.70 2.87
N LEU A 68 -16.99 1.90 3.55
CA LEU A 68 -15.72 2.38 4.11
C LEU A 68 -14.76 2.83 3.00
N ARG A 69 -14.71 2.07 1.89
CA ARG A 69 -13.87 2.44 0.74
C ARG A 69 -14.43 3.63 0.00
N GLU A 70 -15.75 3.73 -0.10
CA GLU A 70 -16.40 4.91 -0.67
C GLU A 70 -16.13 6.15 0.20
N SER A 71 -16.19 6.01 1.52
CA SER A 71 -15.85 7.07 2.48
C SER A 71 -14.40 7.52 2.33
N GLU A 72 -13.44 6.57 2.29
CA GLU A 72 -12.03 6.88 2.08
C GLU A 72 -11.77 7.55 0.72
N ALA A 73 -12.49 7.14 -0.33
CA ALA A 73 -12.38 7.73 -1.66
C ALA A 73 -12.97 9.15 -1.71
N LYS A 74 -14.10 9.39 -1.03
CA LYS A 74 -14.69 10.72 -0.86
C LYS A 74 -13.76 11.65 -0.10
N GLU A 75 -13.20 11.20 1.02
CA GLU A 75 -12.23 11.97 1.81
C GLU A 75 -10.99 12.33 0.99
N GLU A 76 -10.48 11.42 0.16
CA GLU A 76 -9.37 11.74 -0.75
C GLU A 76 -9.78 12.73 -1.85
N ALA A 77 -11.01 12.66 -2.38
CA ALA A 77 -11.51 13.62 -3.35
C ALA A 77 -11.63 15.04 -2.74
N GLU A 78 -12.21 15.14 -1.55
CA GLU A 78 -12.31 16.37 -0.77
C GLU A 78 -10.92 16.93 -0.44
N ARG A 79 -9.98 16.07 0.00
CA ARG A 79 -8.60 16.48 0.25
C ARG A 79 -7.93 17.06 -1.00
N ARG A 80 -8.10 16.44 -2.16
CA ARG A 80 -7.54 16.94 -3.43
C ARG A 80 -8.18 18.26 -3.85
N PHE A 81 -9.48 18.37 -3.66
CA PHE A 81 -10.22 19.60 -3.91
C PHE A 81 -9.69 20.73 -3.02
N ARG A 82 -9.59 20.51 -1.71
CA ARG A 82 -9.02 21.46 -0.75
C ARG A 82 -7.58 21.86 -1.10
N ILE A 83 -6.73 20.91 -1.49
CA ILE A 83 -5.37 21.19 -1.99
C ILE A 83 -5.42 22.13 -3.21
N LYS A 84 -6.37 21.93 -4.12
CA LYS A 84 -6.54 22.79 -5.30
C LYS A 84 -6.95 24.21 -4.90
N CYS A 85 -7.91 24.35 -3.99
CA CYS A 85 -8.33 25.65 -3.46
C CYS A 85 -7.16 26.39 -2.79
N LEU A 86 -6.44 25.71 -1.89
CA LEU A 86 -5.27 26.26 -1.21
C LEU A 86 -4.21 26.75 -2.19
N LYS A 87 -3.94 26.00 -3.27
CA LYS A 87 -2.99 26.42 -4.31
C LYS A 87 -3.45 27.67 -5.05
N CYS A 88 -4.74 27.79 -5.37
CA CYS A 88 -5.27 28.99 -6.01
C CYS A 88 -5.13 30.22 -5.11
N VAL A 89 -5.50 30.10 -3.82
CA VAL A 89 -5.40 31.21 -2.86
C VAL A 89 -3.93 31.58 -2.61
N LEU A 90 -3.06 30.60 -2.40
CA LEU A 90 -1.63 30.86 -2.22
C LEU A 90 -1.01 31.52 -3.45
N ARG A 91 -1.40 31.09 -4.65
CA ARG A 91 -0.94 31.72 -5.89
C ARG A 91 -1.35 33.19 -5.95
N ARG A 92 -2.56 33.53 -5.52
CA ARG A 92 -3.00 34.91 -5.41
C ARG A 92 -2.16 35.69 -4.39
N CYS A 93 -1.93 35.15 -3.19
CA CYS A 93 -1.07 35.79 -2.19
C CYS A 93 0.35 36.06 -2.72
N GLU A 94 0.93 35.12 -3.48
CA GLU A 94 2.24 35.28 -4.12
C GLU A 94 2.25 36.43 -5.14
N LEU A 95 1.18 36.61 -5.92
CA LEU A 95 1.04 37.70 -6.89
C LEU A 95 0.84 39.05 -6.19
N GLU A 96 0.05 39.08 -5.11
CA GLU A 96 -0.15 40.25 -4.25
C GLU A 96 1.18 40.71 -3.61
N GLU A 97 1.98 39.76 -3.10
CA GLU A 97 3.31 40.06 -2.55
C GLU A 97 4.31 40.55 -3.60
N ALA A 98 4.17 40.10 -4.86
CA ALA A 98 5.01 40.53 -5.97
C ALA A 98 4.64 41.93 -6.51
N GLY A 99 3.51 42.49 -6.10
CA GLY A 99 3.02 43.79 -6.55
C GLY A 99 2.49 43.79 -7.99
N GLU A 100 2.03 42.64 -8.49
CA GLU A 100 1.36 42.54 -9.78
C GLU A 100 -0.08 43.08 -9.68
N ASP A 101 -0.57 43.75 -10.73
CA ASP A 101 -1.92 44.35 -10.77
C ASP A 101 -2.99 43.25 -10.68
N LEU A 102 -3.71 43.23 -9.56
CA LEU A 102 -4.70 42.20 -9.22
C LEU A 102 -5.98 42.29 -10.05
N ASP A 103 -6.23 43.45 -10.66
CA ASP A 103 -7.40 43.69 -11.51
C ASP A 103 -7.31 42.92 -12.85
N GLU A 104 -6.10 42.56 -13.30
CA GLU A 104 -5.89 41.69 -14.47
C GLU A 104 -6.01 40.19 -14.12
N TYR A 105 -5.93 39.84 -12.83
CA TYR A 105 -6.08 38.49 -12.28
C TYR A 105 -7.28 38.39 -11.35
N ASP A 106 -8.43 38.93 -11.75
CA ASP A 106 -9.69 38.63 -11.07
C ASP A 106 -10.07 37.16 -11.29
N LEU A 107 -9.49 36.30 -10.46
CA LEU A 107 -9.69 34.85 -10.46
C LEU A 107 -11.13 34.48 -10.07
N SER A 108 -12.04 35.43 -9.82
CA SER A 108 -13.43 35.18 -9.42
C SER A 108 -14.20 34.34 -10.44
N ASP A 109 -14.05 34.65 -11.74
CA ASP A 109 -14.70 33.89 -12.82
C ASP A 109 -14.14 32.46 -12.94
N TYR A 110 -12.81 32.32 -12.86
CA TYR A 110 -12.15 31.01 -12.84
C TYR A 110 -12.49 30.21 -11.58
N GLU A 111 -12.54 30.85 -10.42
CA GLU A 111 -12.89 30.24 -9.16
C GLU A 111 -14.34 29.74 -9.19
N GLN A 112 -15.26 30.52 -9.75
CA GLN A 112 -16.66 30.14 -9.89
C GLN A 112 -16.85 28.99 -10.89
N GLU A 113 -16.13 29.00 -12.02
CA GLU A 113 -16.17 27.91 -13.00
C GLU A 113 -15.58 26.61 -12.43
N VAL A 114 -14.49 26.71 -11.66
CA VAL A 114 -13.71 25.55 -11.22
C VAL A 114 -14.20 24.95 -9.90
N PHE A 115 -14.69 25.78 -8.99
CA PHE A 115 -15.08 25.36 -7.64
C PHE A 115 -16.59 25.46 -7.40
N GLY A 116 -17.34 26.16 -8.25
CA GLY A 116 -18.78 26.33 -8.10
C GLY A 116 -19.17 27.30 -6.98
N GLU A 117 -20.48 27.56 -6.87
CA GLU A 117 -21.05 28.52 -5.92
C GLU A 117 -20.93 28.05 -4.46
N ASP A 118 -21.03 26.74 -4.23
CA ASP A 118 -21.03 26.13 -2.88
C ASP A 118 -19.74 26.41 -2.11
N HIS A 119 -18.61 26.56 -2.80
CA HIS A 119 -17.29 26.73 -2.19
C HIS A 119 -16.81 28.19 -2.13
N GLN A 120 -17.60 29.15 -2.63
CA GLN A 120 -17.20 30.56 -2.60
C GLN A 120 -17.07 31.14 -1.20
N ARG A 121 -17.89 30.66 -0.24
CA ARG A 121 -17.78 31.08 1.16
C ARG A 121 -16.47 30.62 1.78
N GLU A 122 -16.10 29.37 1.54
CA GLU A 122 -14.87 28.76 2.01
C GLU A 122 -13.64 29.45 1.39
N LEU A 123 -13.68 29.75 0.09
CA LEU A 123 -12.63 30.51 -0.61
C LEU A 123 -12.45 31.92 -0.02
N ARG A 124 -13.55 32.62 0.26
CA ARG A 124 -13.51 33.93 0.92
C ARG A 124 -12.87 33.87 2.31
N GLU A 125 -13.19 32.84 3.09
CA GLU A 125 -12.57 32.63 4.41
C GLU A 125 -11.07 32.33 4.31
N MET A 126 -10.67 31.52 3.33
CA MET A 126 -9.25 31.24 3.07
C MET A 126 -8.47 32.49 2.69
N LYS A 127 -9.04 33.39 1.87
CA LYS A 127 -8.40 34.67 1.49
C LYS A 127 -8.12 35.59 2.69
N LEU A 128 -8.90 35.47 3.77
CA LEU A 128 -8.68 36.22 5.01
C LEU A 128 -7.67 35.56 5.95
N THR A 129 -7.31 34.31 5.68
CA THR A 129 -6.41 33.53 6.54
C THR A 129 -4.95 33.86 6.22
N PRO A 130 -4.06 34.01 7.23
CA PRO A 130 -2.64 34.26 6.97
C PRO A 130 -2.00 33.18 6.09
N PRO A 131 -1.17 33.55 5.09
CA PRO A 131 -0.62 32.61 4.11
C PRO A 131 0.24 31.52 4.76
N GLN A 132 0.90 31.80 5.89
CA GLN A 132 1.70 30.80 6.61
C GLN A 132 0.85 29.61 7.06
N ARG A 133 -0.40 29.84 7.50
CA ARG A 133 -1.32 28.76 7.88
C ARG A 133 -1.73 27.95 6.66
N LEU A 134 -2.02 28.60 5.54
CA LEU A 134 -2.39 27.96 4.29
C LEU A 134 -1.28 27.05 3.75
N TYR A 135 -0.01 27.50 3.81
CA TYR A 135 1.14 26.65 3.43
C TYR A 135 1.28 25.42 4.33
N THR A 136 1.11 25.58 5.65
CA THR A 136 1.18 24.42 6.57
C THR A 136 0.06 23.41 6.33
N GLU A 137 -1.16 23.89 6.09
CA GLU A 137 -2.31 23.03 5.74
C GLU A 137 -2.05 22.30 4.42
N LEU A 138 -1.57 23.01 3.40
CA LEU A 138 -1.22 22.46 2.10
C LEU A 138 -0.21 21.30 2.23
N GLU A 139 0.87 21.50 3.00
CA GLU A 139 1.91 20.48 3.20
C GLU A 139 1.32 19.23 3.88
N GLN A 140 0.50 19.43 4.92
CA GLN A 140 -0.14 18.33 5.65
C GLN A 140 -1.07 17.52 4.75
N LEU A 141 -1.93 18.19 3.98
CA LEU A 141 -2.86 17.53 3.06
C LEU A 141 -2.11 16.82 1.93
N GLN A 142 -1.04 17.42 1.39
CA GLN A 142 -0.20 16.76 0.39
C GLN A 142 0.47 15.49 0.93
N ARG A 143 1.03 15.54 2.15
CA ARG A 143 1.61 14.37 2.82
C ARG A 143 0.54 13.29 3.04
N ALA A 144 -0.65 13.65 3.50
CA ALA A 144 -1.75 12.72 3.71
C ALA A 144 -2.20 12.05 2.39
N SER A 145 -2.37 12.83 1.31
CA SER A 145 -2.72 12.30 -0.02
C SER A 145 -1.62 11.36 -0.55
N GLN A 146 -0.34 11.71 -0.38
CA GLN A 146 0.76 10.84 -0.77
C GLN A 146 0.74 9.50 -0.01
N LEU A 147 0.48 9.54 1.30
CA LEU A 147 0.32 8.34 2.10
C LEU A 147 -0.87 7.49 1.62
N TYR A 148 -2.01 8.10 1.34
CA TYR A 148 -3.17 7.42 0.77
C TYR A 148 -2.82 6.72 -0.56
N ILE A 149 -2.16 7.42 -1.49
CA ILE A 149 -1.72 6.87 -2.77
C ILE A 149 -0.76 5.70 -2.56
N SER A 150 0.18 5.80 -1.62
CA SER A 150 1.12 4.72 -1.32
C SER A 150 0.41 3.46 -0.81
N LYS A 151 -0.53 3.61 0.14
CA LYS A 151 -1.31 2.52 0.74
C LYS A 151 -2.20 1.83 -0.29
N THR A 152 -2.98 2.60 -1.05
CA THR A 152 -3.88 2.08 -2.08
C THR A 152 -3.12 1.40 -3.21
N ARG A 153 -1.98 1.96 -3.64
CA ARG A 153 -1.11 1.34 -4.63
C ARG A 153 -0.58 -0.01 -4.15
N ASP A 154 -0.05 -0.09 -2.93
CA ASP A 154 0.50 -1.34 -2.39
C ASP A 154 -0.58 -2.42 -2.23
N ALA A 155 -1.78 -2.04 -1.77
CA ALA A 155 -2.93 -2.92 -1.72
C ALA A 155 -3.29 -3.46 -3.11
N SER A 156 -3.36 -2.59 -4.12
CA SER A 156 -3.65 -2.99 -5.51
C SER A 156 -2.59 -3.95 -6.07
N VAL A 157 -1.31 -3.75 -5.75
CA VAL A 157 -0.22 -4.60 -6.19
C VAL A 157 -0.31 -5.98 -5.53
N LYS A 158 -0.61 -6.03 -4.23
CA LYS A 158 -0.80 -7.30 -3.49
C LYS A 158 -2.01 -8.08 -4.02
N ASP A 159 -3.14 -7.40 -4.23
CA ASP A 159 -4.34 -8.01 -4.80
C ASP A 159 -4.05 -8.60 -6.19
N ARG A 160 -3.38 -7.83 -7.06
CA ARG A 160 -2.95 -8.29 -8.39
C ARG A 160 -2.08 -9.54 -8.33
N GLN A 161 -1.04 -9.54 -7.48
CA GLN A 161 -0.20 -10.72 -7.33
C GLN A 161 -1.00 -11.94 -6.83
N SER A 162 -1.99 -11.72 -5.98
CA SER A 162 -2.89 -12.77 -5.51
C SER A 162 -3.77 -13.31 -6.63
N LYS A 163 -4.29 -12.44 -7.51
CA LYS A 163 -5.09 -12.80 -8.68
C LYS A 163 -4.29 -13.66 -9.66
N VAL A 164 -3.09 -13.23 -10.04
CA VAL A 164 -2.19 -14.02 -10.91
C VAL A 164 -1.91 -15.42 -10.32
N ARG A 165 -1.63 -15.50 -9.01
CA ARG A 165 -1.43 -16.80 -8.33
C ARG A 165 -2.68 -17.67 -8.37
N LYS A 166 -3.85 -17.10 -8.10
CA LYS A 166 -5.14 -17.80 -8.14
C LYS A 166 -5.46 -18.29 -9.54
N GLU A 167 -5.20 -17.49 -10.57
CA GLU A 167 -5.42 -17.85 -11.97
C GLU A 167 -4.54 -19.01 -12.42
N LEU A 168 -3.25 -19.01 -12.06
CA LEU A 168 -2.36 -20.15 -12.33
C LEU A 168 -2.92 -21.44 -11.71
N LEU A 169 -3.32 -21.39 -10.44
CA LEU A 169 -3.92 -22.54 -9.76
C LEU A 169 -5.24 -22.97 -10.40
N ARG A 170 -6.09 -22.03 -10.78
CA ARG A 170 -7.37 -22.32 -11.46
C ARG A 170 -7.15 -23.04 -12.80
N LYS A 171 -6.15 -22.61 -13.59
CA LYS A 171 -5.79 -23.27 -14.85
C LYS A 171 -5.32 -24.70 -14.63
N GLU A 172 -4.49 -24.94 -13.61
CA GLU A 172 -4.03 -26.29 -13.27
C GLU A 172 -5.17 -27.19 -12.79
N VAL A 173 -6.06 -26.67 -11.92
CA VAL A 173 -7.24 -27.41 -11.48
C VAL A 173 -8.18 -27.72 -12.64
N ALA A 174 -8.38 -26.77 -13.57
CA ALA A 174 -9.18 -26.99 -14.76
C ALA A 174 -8.59 -28.09 -15.65
N ALA A 175 -7.26 -28.07 -15.89
CA ALA A 175 -6.57 -29.09 -16.68
C ALA A 175 -6.67 -30.51 -16.08
N VAL A 176 -6.79 -30.61 -14.77
CA VAL A 176 -7.02 -31.90 -14.09
C VAL A 176 -8.47 -32.35 -14.25
N LYS A 177 -9.42 -31.42 -14.11
CA LYS A 177 -10.85 -31.71 -14.32
C LYS A 177 -11.15 -32.15 -15.75
N THR A 178 -10.44 -31.59 -16.74
CA THR A 178 -10.57 -31.98 -18.16
C THR A 178 -9.79 -33.25 -18.51
N GLY A 179 -9.13 -33.89 -17.54
CA GLY A 179 -8.35 -35.12 -17.76
C GLY A 179 -7.02 -34.94 -18.49
N THR A 180 -6.64 -33.70 -18.85
CA THR A 180 -5.37 -33.39 -19.52
C THR A 180 -4.17 -33.65 -18.62
N LYS A 181 -4.35 -33.51 -17.29
CA LYS A 181 -3.33 -33.80 -16.28
C LYS A 181 -3.90 -34.71 -15.20
N ALA A 182 -3.13 -35.71 -14.78
CA ALA A 182 -3.56 -36.62 -13.71
C ALA A 182 -3.58 -35.95 -12.32
N ARG A 183 -2.74 -34.93 -12.09
CA ARG A 183 -2.60 -34.26 -10.78
C ARG A 183 -2.40 -32.75 -10.92
N PRO A 184 -2.91 -31.94 -9.97
CA PRO A 184 -2.69 -30.49 -9.98
C PRO A 184 -1.21 -30.16 -9.76
N HIS A 185 -0.62 -29.36 -10.65
CA HIS A 185 0.72 -28.82 -10.44
C HIS A 185 0.65 -27.58 -9.56
N PHE A 186 1.47 -27.54 -8.50
CA PHE A 186 1.59 -26.35 -7.66
C PHE A 186 2.78 -25.51 -8.13
N PRO A 187 2.55 -24.29 -8.65
CA PRO A 187 3.59 -23.53 -9.30
C PRO A 187 4.70 -23.13 -8.32
N LYS A 188 5.95 -23.29 -8.75
CA LYS A 188 7.11 -22.92 -7.95
C LYS A 188 7.21 -21.39 -7.84
N ARG A 189 7.93 -20.90 -6.82
CA ARG A 189 8.15 -19.44 -6.62
C ARG A 189 8.69 -18.74 -7.87
N ALA A 190 9.59 -19.40 -8.62
CA ALA A 190 10.16 -18.84 -9.85
C ALA A 190 9.13 -18.71 -10.99
N GLU A 191 8.19 -19.66 -11.11
CA GLU A 191 7.11 -19.63 -12.10
C GLU A 191 6.11 -18.52 -11.78
N VAL A 192 5.72 -18.40 -10.50
CA VAL A 192 4.84 -17.32 -10.03
C VAL A 192 5.47 -15.94 -10.29
N LYS A 193 6.77 -15.78 -10.03
CA LYS A 193 7.48 -14.52 -10.33
C LYS A 193 7.47 -14.20 -11.82
N ARG A 194 7.77 -15.20 -12.68
CA ARG A 194 7.72 -15.04 -14.14
C ARG A 194 6.33 -14.62 -14.61
N ALA A 195 5.27 -15.24 -14.10
CA ALA A 195 3.90 -14.88 -14.43
C ALA A 195 3.54 -13.45 -13.99
N ILE A 196 3.96 -13.02 -12.80
CA ILE A 196 3.74 -11.63 -12.33
C ILE A 196 4.49 -10.62 -13.21
N MET A 197 5.70 -10.94 -13.64
CA MET A 197 6.46 -10.08 -14.57
C MET A 197 5.78 -10.01 -15.93
N ALA A 198 5.31 -11.15 -16.47
CA ALA A 198 4.55 -11.20 -17.71
C ALA A 198 3.28 -10.34 -17.64
N ASP A 199 2.46 -10.48 -16.58
CA ASP A 199 1.28 -9.62 -16.33
C ASP A 199 1.66 -8.13 -16.30
N THR A 200 2.80 -7.80 -15.69
CA THR A 200 3.26 -6.41 -15.63
C THR A 200 3.63 -5.87 -17.01
N PHE A 201 4.29 -6.67 -17.86
CA PHE A 201 4.61 -6.27 -19.23
C PHE A 201 3.38 -6.16 -20.12
N SER A 202 2.46 -7.14 -20.04
CA SER A 202 1.18 -7.10 -20.77
C SER A 202 0.41 -5.81 -20.47
N ARG A 203 0.27 -5.46 -19.17
CA ARG A 203 -0.42 -4.22 -18.77
C ARG A 203 0.30 -2.94 -19.19
N LEU A 204 1.63 -2.92 -19.14
CA LEU A 204 2.39 -1.77 -19.62
C LEU A 204 2.18 -1.57 -21.12
N ASN A 205 2.15 -2.67 -21.87
CA ASN A 205 1.88 -2.65 -23.30
C ASN A 205 0.44 -2.21 -23.60
N GLU A 206 -0.55 -2.72 -22.88
CA GLU A 206 -1.95 -2.30 -23.04
C GLU A 206 -2.17 -0.81 -22.75
N LYS A 207 -1.50 -0.26 -21.73
CA LYS A 207 -1.69 1.14 -21.30
C LYS A 207 -0.91 2.16 -22.09
N GLY A 208 0.26 1.81 -22.60
CA GLY A 208 1.17 2.79 -23.21
C GLY A 208 2.05 2.21 -24.30
N GLY A 209 1.65 1.06 -24.85
CA GLY A 209 2.36 0.37 -25.93
C GLY A 209 3.78 -0.06 -25.56
N GLN A 210 4.53 -0.37 -26.61
CA GLN A 210 5.92 -0.79 -26.51
C GLN A 210 6.80 0.30 -25.85
N GLY A 211 6.53 1.58 -26.13
CA GLY A 211 7.28 2.69 -25.52
C GLY A 211 7.17 2.75 -23.99
N ALA A 212 6.04 2.34 -23.40
CA ALA A 212 5.92 2.21 -21.95
C ALA A 212 6.72 1.04 -21.38
N VAL A 213 6.75 -0.09 -22.11
CA VAL A 213 7.57 -1.26 -21.78
C VAL A 213 9.05 -0.91 -21.81
N ASP A 214 9.52 -0.24 -22.86
CA ASP A 214 10.93 0.13 -23.03
C ASP A 214 11.39 1.09 -21.93
N ARG A 215 10.59 2.13 -21.63
CA ARG A 215 10.85 3.04 -20.50
C ARG A 215 10.92 2.30 -19.16
N TYR A 216 10.09 1.28 -18.97
CA TYR A 216 10.14 0.48 -17.75
C TYR A 216 11.42 -0.37 -17.69
N VAL A 217 11.82 -1.00 -18.79
CA VAL A 217 13.06 -1.79 -18.88
C VAL A 217 14.28 -0.91 -18.63
N ILE A 218 14.37 0.25 -19.29
CA ILE A 218 15.48 1.21 -19.10
C ILE A 218 15.60 1.60 -17.62
N ARG A 219 14.49 1.96 -16.99
CA ARG A 219 14.46 2.34 -15.56
C ARG A 219 14.90 1.21 -14.64
N LYS A 220 14.57 -0.04 -14.99
CA LYS A 220 14.97 -1.22 -14.23
C LYS A 220 16.43 -1.64 -14.46
N ARG A 221 17.03 -1.28 -15.59
CA ARG A 221 18.47 -1.49 -15.84
C ARG A 221 19.36 -0.48 -15.11
N LYS A 222 18.86 0.74 -14.86
CA LYS A 222 19.59 1.81 -14.15
C LYS A 222 19.63 1.64 -12.63
N LYS A 223 18.92 0.65 -12.07
CA LYS A 223 18.74 0.44 -10.64
C LYS A 223 19.35 -0.89 -10.23
#